data_AF-A0A3B3U1M3-F1
#
_entry.id   AF-A0A3B3U1M3-F1
#
_cell.length_a   1.000
_cell.length_b   1.000
_cell.length_c   1.000
_cell.angle_alpha   90.00
_cell.angle_beta   90.00
_cell.angle_gamma   90.00
#
_symmetry.space_group_name_H-M   'P 1'
#
loop_
_entity.id
_entity.type
_entity.pdbx_description
1 polymer ?
#
loop_
_entity_poly.entity_id
_entity_poly.type
_entity_poly.pdbx_seq_one_letter_code
_entity_poly.pdbx_strand_id
1 'polypeptide(L)'
;MASIKFGTSTSPCKVPSEEREEEVEDYDSRANCDPDKLLQCPFDKNHKIRSCRFPYHLIKCRKNHPKLASELKTCPFNARHLVPKHELAHHTETCEDRISVDTEDESDNVQTPFVWGVSSKLNQILAARPSNNLGPNFRAPSTLPWPNYEL
;
A
#
# COMPACT_ATOMS: atom_id res chain seq x y z
N MET A 1 2.47 56.02 2.67
CA MET A 1 2.66 55.41 3.99
C MET A 1 1.29 54.97 4.49
N ALA A 2 0.96 53.68 4.40
CA ALA A 2 -0.36 53.18 4.76
C ALA A 2 -0.37 52.72 6.23
N SER A 3 -1.13 53.42 7.07
CA SER A 3 -1.30 53.09 8.49
C SER A 3 -2.34 52.00 8.65
N ILE A 4 -1.91 50.83 9.11
CA ILE A 4 -2.77 49.68 9.42
C ILE A 4 -3.36 49.90 10.83
N LYS A 5 -4.69 49.88 10.96
CA LYS A 5 -5.38 49.91 12.26
C LYS A 5 -5.83 48.50 12.61
N PHE A 6 -5.38 47.98 13.75
CA PHE A 6 -5.84 46.72 14.31
C PHE A 6 -7.15 46.94 15.08
N GLY A 7 -8.22 46.27 14.65
CA GLY A 7 -9.50 46.22 15.37
C GLY A 7 -9.57 44.96 16.23
N THR A 8 -9.65 45.12 17.55
CA THR A 8 -9.96 44.04 18.48
C THR A 8 -11.46 44.08 18.74
N SER A 9 -12.22 43.09 18.27
CA SER A 9 -13.61 42.90 18.68
C SER A 9 -13.70 41.70 19.62
N THR A 10 -13.86 41.98 20.91
CA THR A 10 -14.27 40.99 21.90
C THR A 10 -15.79 41.02 21.98
N SER A 11 -16.44 39.99 21.45
CA SER A 11 -17.88 39.80 21.63
C SER A 11 -18.13 38.69 22.66
N PRO A 12 -18.91 38.95 23.73
CA PRO A 12 -19.29 37.92 24.71
C PRO A 12 -20.33 36.93 24.16
N CYS A 13 -20.33 35.74 24.75
CA CYS A 13 -21.05 34.53 24.40
C CYS A 13 -22.59 34.67 24.28
N LYS A 14 -23.19 33.89 23.37
CA LYS A 14 -24.61 33.54 23.41
C LYS A 14 -24.77 32.04 23.14
N VAL A 15 -25.10 31.29 24.18
CA VAL A 15 -25.63 29.93 24.07
C VAL A 15 -27.16 29.99 24.06
N PRO A 16 -27.82 29.17 23.24
CA PRO A 16 -29.11 28.60 23.58
C PRO A 16 -29.02 27.08 23.69
N SER A 17 -29.78 26.58 24.65
CA SER A 17 -29.98 25.19 25.02
C SER A 17 -30.77 24.41 23.96
N GLU A 18 -30.48 23.11 23.96
CA GLU A 18 -31.38 21.97 23.70
C GLU A 18 -31.86 21.66 22.26
N GLU A 19 -31.67 20.38 21.95
CA GLU A 19 -32.48 19.47 21.14
C GLU A 19 -32.76 19.79 19.66
N ARG A 20 -31.92 19.18 18.81
CA ARG A 20 -32.39 18.57 17.57
C ARG A 20 -31.52 17.38 17.20
N GLU A 21 -32.11 16.20 17.34
CA GLU A 21 -31.68 14.97 16.70
C GLU A 21 -31.69 15.20 15.18
N GLU A 22 -30.53 15.08 14.54
CA GLU A 22 -30.44 14.86 13.10
C GLU A 22 -29.87 13.45 12.92
N GLU A 23 -30.80 12.50 12.88
CA GLU A 23 -30.60 11.23 12.18
C GLU A 23 -30.41 11.56 10.69
N VAL A 24 -29.18 11.44 10.22
CA VAL A 24 -28.87 11.35 8.79
C VAL A 24 -28.51 9.90 8.51
N GLU A 25 -29.44 9.25 7.82
CA GLU A 25 -29.32 7.91 7.27
C GLU A 25 -28.27 7.82 6.15
N ASP A 26 -27.67 6.62 6.07
CA ASP A 26 -27.10 5.94 4.89
C ASP A 26 -26.42 6.78 3.79
N TYR A 27 -25.07 6.83 3.80
CA TYR A 27 -24.31 7.12 2.57
C TYR A 27 -22.87 6.55 2.60
N ASP A 28 -22.69 5.47 1.84
CA ASP A 28 -21.47 4.75 1.40
C ASP A 28 -20.78 3.77 2.36
N SER A 29 -21.21 2.51 2.28
CA SER A 29 -20.64 1.29 2.85
C SER A 29 -19.28 0.86 2.27
N ARG A 30 -18.53 1.75 1.61
CA ARG A 30 -17.14 1.51 1.21
C ARG A 30 -16.18 2.17 2.19
N ALA A 31 -15.68 1.35 3.12
CA ALA A 31 -14.62 1.61 4.08
C ALA A 31 -13.80 2.88 3.78
N ASN A 32 -14.14 3.97 4.47
CA ASN A 32 -13.37 5.19 4.52
C ASN A 32 -11.97 4.88 5.10
N CYS A 33 -11.04 4.48 4.24
CA CYS A 33 -9.62 4.35 4.56
C CYS A 33 -9.02 5.75 4.63
N ASP A 34 -9.44 6.53 5.63
CA ASP A 34 -8.91 7.87 5.87
C ASP A 34 -7.37 7.79 5.93
N PRO A 35 -6.65 8.37 4.95
CA PRO A 35 -5.21 8.26 4.85
C PRO A 35 -4.49 8.90 6.03
N ASP A 36 -5.12 9.86 6.71
CA ASP A 36 -4.57 10.57 7.86
C ASP A 36 -4.96 9.92 9.21
N LYS A 37 -5.82 8.91 9.20
CA LYS A 37 -6.17 8.13 10.40
C LYS A 37 -4.92 7.58 11.06
N LEU A 38 -4.73 7.91 12.34
CA LEU A 38 -3.61 7.45 13.16
C LEU A 38 -3.89 6.04 13.69
N LEU A 39 -2.95 5.13 13.44
CA LEU A 39 -2.93 3.77 13.95
C LEU A 39 -1.85 3.62 15.02
N GLN A 40 -2.15 2.83 16.03
CA GLN A 40 -1.21 2.50 17.09
C GLN A 40 -0.26 1.38 16.63
N CYS A 41 1.04 1.52 16.87
CA CYS A 41 2.00 0.46 16.58
C CYS A 41 1.89 -0.71 17.59
N PRO A 42 1.89 -1.98 17.14
CA PRO A 42 1.90 -3.14 18.03
C PRO A 42 3.23 -3.36 18.76
N PHE A 43 4.34 -2.88 18.19
CA PHE A 43 5.66 -2.98 18.83
C PHE A 43 5.85 -1.95 19.95
N ASP A 44 5.14 -0.82 19.89
CA ASP A 44 5.25 0.27 20.86
C ASP A 44 3.94 1.07 20.97
N LYS A 45 3.38 1.11 22.18
CA LYS A 45 2.14 1.82 22.53
C LYS A 45 2.29 3.36 22.51
N ASN A 46 3.50 3.87 22.37
CA ASN A 46 3.74 5.31 22.27
C ASN A 46 3.72 5.82 20.83
N HIS A 47 3.80 4.93 19.83
CA HIS A 47 3.83 5.31 18.42
C HIS A 47 2.43 5.33 17.77
N LYS A 48 1.95 6.53 17.45
CA LYS A 48 0.76 6.76 16.63
C LYS A 48 1.18 7.20 15.22
N ILE A 49 0.84 6.44 14.19
CA ILE A 49 1.32 6.64 12.82
C ILE A 49 0.14 6.68 11.86
N ARG A 50 0.18 7.61 10.90
CA ARG A 50 -0.83 7.67 9.83
C ARG A 50 -0.91 6.36 9.06
N SER A 51 -2.12 6.00 8.64
CA SER A 51 -2.42 4.75 7.94
C SER A 51 -1.55 4.57 6.70
N CYS A 52 -1.34 5.63 5.91
CA CYS A 52 -0.49 5.61 4.71
C CYS A 52 0.98 5.29 4.98
N ARG A 53 1.50 5.64 6.17
CA ARG A 53 2.91 5.45 6.55
C ARG A 53 3.12 4.18 7.40
N PHE A 54 2.04 3.55 7.85
CA PHE A 54 2.08 2.42 8.78
C PHE A 54 2.91 1.24 8.27
N PRO A 55 2.78 0.77 7.00
CA PRO A 55 3.58 -0.35 6.50
C PRO A 55 5.09 -0.06 6.55
N TYR A 56 5.49 1.15 6.14
CA TYR A 56 6.89 1.59 6.20
C TYR A 56 7.39 1.72 7.64
N HIS A 57 6.52 2.16 8.57
CA HIS A 57 6.85 2.23 9.98
C HIS A 57 7.13 0.83 10.56
N LEU A 58 6.30 -0.17 10.25
CA LEU A 58 6.48 -1.54 10.76
C LEU A 58 7.84 -2.13 10.40
N ILE A 59 8.31 -1.92 9.16
CA ILE A 59 9.64 -2.40 8.70
C ILE A 59 10.77 -1.83 9.56
N LYS A 60 10.69 -0.54 9.92
CA LYS A 60 11.70 0.14 10.73
C LYS A 60 11.58 -0.22 12.21
N CYS A 61 10.37 -0.18 12.75
CA CYS A 61 10.10 -0.44 14.16
C CYS A 61 10.45 -1.88 14.53
N ARG A 62 10.21 -2.84 13.63
CA ARG A 62 10.62 -4.26 13.82
C ARG A 62 12.11 -4.43 14.07
N LYS A 63 12.97 -3.60 13.46
CA LYS A 63 14.43 -3.67 13.67
C LYS A 63 14.84 -3.20 15.07
N ASN A 64 14.09 -2.26 15.63
CA ASN A 64 14.37 -1.68 16.95
C ASN A 64 13.82 -2.53 18.10
N HIS A 65 12.81 -3.38 17.83
CA HIS A 65 12.17 -4.23 18.83
C HIS A 65 12.31 -5.73 18.47
N PRO A 66 13.52 -6.32 18.55
CA PRO A 66 13.77 -7.70 18.11
C PRO A 66 13.01 -8.74 18.92
N LYS A 67 12.72 -8.47 20.21
CA LYS A 67 11.96 -9.38 21.08
C LYS A 67 10.54 -9.60 20.55
N LEU A 68 9.80 -8.52 20.33
CA LEU A 68 8.45 -8.57 19.78
C LEU A 68 8.43 -8.97 18.30
N ALA A 69 9.46 -8.58 17.53
CA ALA A 69 9.62 -9.03 16.14
C ALA A 69 9.81 -10.55 16.01
N SER A 70 10.30 -11.20 17.07
CA SER A 70 10.40 -12.65 17.13
C SER A 70 9.07 -13.31 17.41
N GLU A 71 8.11 -12.62 18.02
CA GLU A 71 6.81 -13.18 18.40
C GLU A 71 5.74 -12.88 17.34
N LEU A 72 5.77 -11.67 16.76
CA LEU A 72 4.81 -11.20 15.77
C LEU A 72 5.34 -11.39 14.34
N LYS A 73 4.46 -11.86 13.46
CA LYS A 73 4.68 -12.00 12.01
C LYS A 73 3.67 -11.18 11.23
N THR A 74 4.08 -10.76 10.04
CA THR A 74 3.21 -10.03 9.12
C THR A 74 2.39 -11.03 8.31
N CYS A 75 1.09 -10.77 8.15
CA CYS A 75 0.22 -11.56 7.28
C CYS A 75 0.70 -11.51 5.83
N PRO A 76 0.62 -12.62 5.07
CA PRO A 76 0.96 -12.64 3.65
C PRO A 76 0.01 -11.81 2.77
N PHE A 77 -1.24 -11.62 3.18
CA PHE A 77 -2.26 -10.92 2.40
C PHE A 77 -2.33 -9.42 2.70
N ASN A 78 -2.07 -9.01 3.95
CA ASN A 78 -2.08 -7.61 4.36
C ASN A 78 -0.91 -7.26 5.27
N ALA A 79 -0.07 -6.32 4.82
CA ALA A 79 1.10 -5.86 5.55
C ALA A 79 0.78 -5.12 6.87
N ARG A 80 -0.48 -4.70 7.07
CA ARG A 80 -0.94 -4.06 8.31
C ARG A 80 -1.25 -5.08 9.42
N HIS A 81 -1.56 -6.32 9.06
CA HIS A 81 -1.86 -7.37 10.03
C HIS A 81 -0.56 -7.91 10.64
N LEU A 82 -0.41 -7.68 11.94
CA LEU A 82 0.64 -8.26 12.76
C LEU A 82 0.01 -9.29 13.68
N VAL A 83 0.38 -10.54 13.48
CA VAL A 83 -0.23 -11.70 14.12
C VAL A 83 0.85 -12.49 14.85
N PRO A 84 0.60 -13.00 16.06
CA PRO A 84 1.51 -13.92 16.73
C PRO A 84 1.84 -15.14 15.89
N LYS A 85 3.08 -15.65 15.98
CA LYS A 85 3.56 -16.80 15.19
C LYS A 85 2.65 -18.02 15.28
N HIS A 86 2.15 -18.33 16.47
CA HIS A 86 1.31 -19.52 16.70
C HIS A 86 -0.10 -19.36 16.12
N GLU A 87 -0.61 -18.13 16.03
CA GLU A 87 -1.93 -17.80 15.48
C GLU A 87 -1.91 -17.55 13.97
N LEU A 88 -0.72 -17.40 13.38
CA LEU A 88 -0.57 -17.05 11.97
C LEU A 88 -1.26 -18.06 11.03
N ALA A 89 -1.19 -19.36 11.32
CA ALA A 89 -1.81 -20.39 10.49
C ALA A 89 -3.34 -20.25 10.45
N HIS A 90 -3.96 -20.10 11.62
CA HIS A 90 -5.40 -19.87 11.72
C HIS A 90 -5.80 -18.53 11.07
N HIS A 91 -4.99 -17.48 11.25
CA HIS A 91 -5.23 -16.20 10.60
C HIS A 91 -5.19 -16.32 9.08
N THR A 92 -4.26 -17.09 8.49
CA THR A 92 -4.20 -17.23 7.03
C THR A 92 -5.43 -17.89 6.44
N GLU A 93 -6.15 -18.72 7.20
CA GLU A 93 -7.39 -19.34 6.76
C GLU A 93 -8.59 -18.40 6.87
N THR A 94 -8.57 -17.50 7.87
CA THR A 94 -9.69 -16.63 8.27
C THR A 94 -9.51 -15.15 7.90
N CYS A 95 -8.41 -14.78 7.25
CA CYS A 95 -8.09 -13.39 6.95
C CYS A 95 -9.11 -12.78 5.97
N GLU A 96 -9.66 -11.62 6.33
CA GLU A 96 -10.63 -10.86 5.52
C GLU A 96 -10.04 -10.44 4.16
N ASP A 97 -8.75 -10.09 4.13
CA ASP A 97 -8.04 -9.71 2.89
C ASP A 97 -7.59 -10.90 2.04
N ARG A 98 -7.95 -12.14 2.41
CA ARG A 98 -7.65 -13.32 1.59
C ARG A 98 -8.58 -13.33 0.39
N ILE A 99 -8.12 -12.75 -0.71
CA ILE A 99 -8.81 -12.83 -2.00
C ILE A 99 -8.69 -14.28 -2.49
N SER A 100 -9.78 -15.05 -2.40
CA SER A 100 -9.90 -16.33 -3.10
C SER A 100 -9.94 -16.02 -4.60
N VAL A 101 -8.90 -16.42 -5.32
CA VAL A 101 -8.97 -16.48 -6.78
C VAL A 101 -9.91 -17.63 -7.11
N ASP A 102 -11.20 -17.33 -7.17
CA ASP A 102 -12.16 -18.28 -7.73
C ASP A 102 -11.98 -18.25 -9.24
N THR A 103 -11.40 -19.32 -9.77
CA THR A 103 -11.34 -19.59 -11.21
C THR A 103 -12.73 -20.05 -11.66
N GLU A 104 -13.66 -19.10 -11.74
CA GLU A 104 -14.91 -19.25 -12.48
C GLU A 104 -14.93 -18.26 -13.64
N ASP A 105 -14.14 -18.57 -14.67
CA ASP A 105 -14.37 -18.12 -16.05
C ASP A 105 -13.62 -19.10 -16.98
N GLU A 106 -14.12 -20.34 -17.04
CA GLU A 106 -13.91 -21.25 -18.18
C GLU A 106 -14.60 -20.64 -19.41
N SER A 107 -13.94 -19.66 -20.03
CA SER A 107 -14.32 -19.18 -21.36
C SER A 107 -13.04 -18.98 -22.18
N ASP A 108 -12.50 -20.08 -22.69
CA ASP A 108 -11.67 -20.16 -23.90
C ASP A 108 -10.79 -18.93 -24.20
N ASN A 109 -10.02 -18.46 -23.21
CA ASN A 109 -8.88 -17.60 -23.47
C ASN A 109 -7.66 -18.50 -23.34
N VAL A 110 -7.22 -19.05 -24.47
CA VAL A 110 -5.90 -19.70 -24.55
C VAL A 110 -4.91 -18.68 -24.02
N GLN A 111 -4.48 -18.86 -22.77
CA GLN A 111 -3.48 -18.04 -22.10
C GLN A 111 -2.21 -18.15 -22.93
N THR A 112 -2.06 -17.27 -23.90
CA THR A 112 -0.83 -17.18 -24.69
C THR A 112 0.29 -16.91 -23.69
N PRO A 113 1.40 -17.67 -23.72
CA PRO A 113 2.46 -17.49 -22.75
C PRO A 113 2.90 -16.03 -22.76
N PHE A 114 3.00 -15.43 -21.58
CA PHE A 114 3.51 -14.08 -21.44
C PHE A 114 5.00 -14.07 -21.80
N VAL A 115 5.29 -13.83 -23.06
CA VAL A 115 6.65 -13.66 -23.57
C VAL A 115 7.05 -12.21 -23.34
N TRP A 116 8.06 -12.01 -22.49
CA TRP A 116 8.61 -10.69 -22.24
C TRP A 116 9.09 -10.07 -23.56
N GLY A 117 8.46 -8.96 -23.99
CA GLY A 117 8.86 -8.20 -25.17
C GLY A 117 8.06 -8.45 -26.46
N VAL A 118 6.99 -9.24 -26.45
CA VAL A 118 6.12 -9.40 -27.64
C VAL A 118 4.68 -9.02 -27.30
N SER A 119 4.23 -7.87 -27.80
CA SER A 119 2.84 -7.43 -27.69
C SER A 119 2.11 -7.70 -29.01
N SER A 120 1.02 -8.46 -28.97
CA SER A 120 0.20 -8.81 -30.15
C SER A 120 -0.48 -7.61 -30.83
N LYS A 121 -0.42 -6.41 -30.24
CA LYS A 121 -0.91 -5.13 -30.80
C LYS A 121 0.15 -4.36 -31.62
N LEU A 122 1.16 -5.03 -32.18
CA LEU A 122 2.22 -4.39 -32.97
C LEU A 122 2.30 -4.87 -34.42
N ASN A 123 1.15 -5.18 -35.05
CA ASN A 123 1.09 -5.39 -36.51
C ASN A 123 0.61 -4.16 -37.30
N GLN A 124 0.37 -3.02 -36.64
CA GLN A 124 0.06 -1.74 -37.32
C GLN A 124 1.13 -0.66 -37.12
N ILE A 125 2.33 -1.00 -36.62
CA ILE A 125 3.46 -0.06 -36.50
C ILE A 125 4.70 -0.68 -37.16
N LEU A 126 4.53 -1.28 -38.34
CA LEU A 126 5.62 -1.77 -39.19
C LEU A 126 6.05 -0.74 -40.26
N ALA A 127 5.66 0.53 -40.10
CA ALA A 127 6.03 1.60 -41.03
C ALA A 127 6.68 2.83 -40.36
N ALA A 128 7.11 2.74 -39.10
CA ALA A 128 7.93 3.79 -38.49
C ALA A 128 9.10 3.16 -37.73
N ARG A 129 10.31 3.37 -38.24
CA ARG A 129 11.56 3.00 -37.57
C ARG A 129 11.57 3.66 -36.19
N PRO A 130 11.74 2.91 -35.08
CA PRO A 130 11.98 3.54 -33.79
C PRO A 130 13.39 4.15 -33.80
N SER A 131 13.45 5.49 -33.70
CA SER A 131 14.69 6.25 -33.51
C SER A 131 15.14 6.06 -32.06
N ASN A 132 15.74 4.91 -31.78
CA ASN A 132 16.40 4.68 -30.50
C ASN A 132 17.83 5.18 -30.65
N ASN A 133 18.17 6.31 -30.02
CA ASN A 133 19.52 6.91 -30.04
C ASN A 133 20.52 6.16 -29.13
N LEU A 134 20.46 4.83 -29.09
CA LEU A 134 21.42 4.01 -28.36
C LEU A 134 22.60 3.71 -29.28
N GLY A 135 23.73 4.39 -29.03
CA GLY A 135 24.96 4.19 -29.79
C GLY A 135 25.56 2.78 -29.61
N PRO A 136 26.51 2.38 -30.46
CA PRO A 136 26.99 0.99 -30.59
C PRO A 136 27.77 0.40 -29.40
N ASN A 137 27.86 1.11 -28.27
CA ASN A 137 28.90 0.86 -27.26
C ASN A 137 28.41 0.09 -26.03
N PHE A 138 27.36 -0.73 -26.14
CA PHE A 138 27.00 -1.67 -25.09
C PHE A 138 27.81 -2.96 -25.27
N ARG A 139 28.92 -3.11 -24.55
CA ARG A 139 29.58 -4.41 -24.36
C ARG A 139 28.97 -5.10 -23.14
N ALA A 140 28.57 -6.35 -23.31
CA ALA A 140 28.24 -7.22 -22.19
C ALA A 140 29.47 -7.37 -21.27
N PRO A 141 29.31 -7.34 -19.94
CA PRO A 141 30.40 -7.65 -19.00
C PRO A 141 30.95 -9.05 -19.30
N SER A 142 32.28 -9.20 -19.40
CA SER A 142 32.90 -10.49 -19.73
C SER A 142 32.90 -11.49 -18.56
N THR A 143 32.45 -11.07 -17.38
CA THR A 143 32.32 -11.89 -16.20
C THR A 143 30.90 -11.78 -15.67
N LEU A 144 30.18 -12.89 -15.68
CA LEU A 144 28.89 -12.98 -14.99
C LEU A 144 29.15 -12.91 -13.48
N PRO A 145 28.30 -12.22 -12.69
CA PRO A 145 28.50 -12.04 -11.25
C PRO A 145 28.30 -13.32 -10.41
N TRP A 146 28.04 -14.46 -11.03
CA TRP A 146 27.76 -15.72 -10.36
C TRP A 146 28.92 -16.70 -10.63
N PRO A 147 29.47 -17.38 -9.61
CA PRO A 147 30.46 -18.42 -9.81
C PRO A 147 29.81 -19.62 -10.53
N ASN A 148 30.45 -20.09 -11.61
CA ASN A 148 30.07 -21.32 -12.30
C ASN A 148 30.22 -22.49 -11.30
N TYR A 149 29.10 -23.11 -10.94
CA TYR A 149 29.12 -24.44 -10.34
C TYR A 149 29.28 -25.43 -11.50
N GLU A 150 30.46 -26.02 -11.64
CA GLU A 150 30.66 -27.16 -12.54
C GLU A 150 29.99 -28.41 -11.94
N LEU A 151 29.37 -29.19 -12.82
CA LEU A 151 28.62 -30.42 -12.55
C LEU A 151 29.56 -31.62 -12.41
#